data_AF-A0A6I4NWC8-F1
#
_entry.id   AF-A0A6I4NWC8-F1
#
_cell.length_a   1.000
_cell.length_b   1.000
_cell.length_c   1.000
_cell.angle_alpha   90.00
_cell.angle_beta   90.00
_cell.angle_gamma   90.00
#
_symmetry.space_group_name_H-M   'P 1'
#
loop_
_entity.id
_entity.type
_entity.pdbx_description
1 polymer ?
#
loop_
_entity_poly.entity_id
_entity_poly.type
_entity_poly.pdbx_seq_one_letter_code
_entity_poly.pdbx_strand_id
1 'polypeptide(L)'
;MLIAAWIVSGLAGLLFFAAGLMKTVRPKTALAESGMAWTEDFNAPQVKFIGIAEVLGGLGLILPVATGILPWLTPVAAFALTIIMIGATVVHVRRSEPFVPALVLTLLAAAAGVLWLLAA
;
A
#
# COMPACT_ATOMS: atom_id res chain seq x y z
N MET A 1 -7.84 11.35 18.53
CA MET A 1 -6.86 10.74 17.61
C MET A 1 -7.18 9.30 17.28
N LEU A 2 -7.60 8.46 18.25
CA LEU A 2 -7.87 7.04 18.00
C LEU A 2 -8.91 6.75 16.90
N ILE A 3 -10.05 7.45 16.89
CA ILE A 3 -11.07 7.28 15.83
C ILE A 3 -10.50 7.62 14.45
N ALA A 4 -9.72 8.70 14.34
CA ALA A 4 -9.07 9.09 13.10
C ALA A 4 -8.05 8.03 12.64
N ALA A 5 -7.23 7.49 13.56
CA ALA A 5 -6.28 6.43 13.26
C ALA A 5 -6.97 5.19 12.68
N TRP A 6 -8.11 4.77 13.27
CA TRP A 6 -8.91 3.66 12.76
C TRP A 6 -9.54 3.93 11.40
N ILE A 7 -10.10 5.13 11.18
CA ILE A 7 -10.70 5.48 9.88
C ILE A 7 -9.63 5.48 8.79
N VAL A 8 -8.50 6.14 9.03
CA VAL A 8 -7.41 6.25 8.06
C VAL A 8 -6.77 4.89 7.80
N SER A 9 -6.48 4.10 8.84
CA SER A 9 -5.95 2.73 8.68
C SER A 9 -6.95 1.78 8.02
N GLY A 10 -8.24 1.89 8.31
CA GLY A 10 -9.27 1.07 7.68
C GLY A 10 -9.37 1.35 6.18
N LEU A 11 -9.40 2.63 5.80
CA LEU A 11 -9.42 3.03 4.39
C LEU A 11 -8.13 2.62 3.67
N ALA A 12 -6.97 2.95 4.24
CA ALA A 12 -5.68 2.59 3.67
C ALA A 12 -5.54 1.07 3.55
N GLY A 13 -5.84 0.34 4.63
CA GLY A 13 -5.77 -1.11 4.69
C GLY A 13 -6.61 -1.78 3.60
N LEU A 14 -7.84 -1.32 3.40
CA LEU A 14 -8.72 -1.82 2.35
C LEU A 14 -8.15 -1.56 0.94
N LEU A 15 -7.69 -0.33 0.67
CA LEU A 15 -7.14 0.05 -0.64
C LEU A 15 -5.87 -0.74 -0.98
N PHE A 16 -4.93 -0.84 -0.04
CA PHE A 16 -3.69 -1.60 -0.22
C PHE A 16 -3.96 -3.11 -0.34
N PHE A 17 -4.86 -3.65 0.48
CA PHE A 17 -5.23 -5.06 0.38
C PHE A 17 -5.84 -5.38 -0.98
N ALA A 18 -6.79 -4.57 -1.46
CA ALA A 18 -7.43 -4.78 -2.76
C ALA A 18 -6.43 -4.65 -3.93
N ALA A 19 -5.59 -3.60 -3.92
CA ALA A 19 -4.57 -3.37 -4.94
C ALA A 19 -3.51 -4.48 -4.95
N GLY A 20 -3.02 -4.87 -3.78
CA GLY A 20 -2.03 -5.93 -3.62
C GLY A 20 -2.58 -7.29 -4.04
N LEU A 21 -3.82 -7.60 -3.65
CA LEU A 21 -4.48 -8.85 -4.03
C LEU A 21 -4.62 -8.93 -5.54
N MET A 22 -5.04 -7.86 -6.21
CA MET A 22 -5.15 -7.79 -7.67
C MET A 22 -3.81 -8.10 -8.35
N LYS A 23 -2.71 -7.49 -7.90
CA LYS A 23 -1.35 -7.74 -8.42
C LYS A 23 -0.89 -9.18 -8.15
N THR A 24 -1.28 -9.73 -7.00
CA THR A 24 -0.90 -11.09 -6.57
C THR A 24 -1.65 -12.18 -7.33
N VAL A 25 -2.94 -12.00 -7.65
CA VAL A 25 -3.75 -13.05 -8.30
C VAL A 25 -3.74 -12.98 -9.82
N ARG A 26 -3.65 -11.78 -10.42
CA ARG A 26 -3.74 -11.64 -11.88
C ARG A 26 -2.39 -11.83 -12.58
N PRO A 27 -2.33 -12.46 -13.76
CA PRO A 27 -1.12 -12.50 -14.58
C PRO A 27 -0.60 -11.09 -14.92
N LYS A 28 0.72 -10.94 -15.12
CA LYS A 28 1.33 -9.65 -15.52
C LYS A 28 0.68 -9.08 -16.78
N THR A 29 0.44 -9.91 -17.78
CA THR A 29 -0.17 -9.49 -19.05
C THR A 29 -1.56 -8.89 -18.86
N ALA A 30 -2.40 -9.54 -18.05
CA ALA A 30 -3.74 -9.04 -17.72
C ALA A 30 -3.70 -7.71 -16.91
N LEU A 31 -2.66 -7.48 -16.12
CA LEU A 31 -2.47 -6.20 -15.41
C LEU A 31 -2.11 -5.08 -16.40
N ALA A 32 -1.18 -5.34 -17.33
CA ALA A 32 -0.81 -4.40 -18.38
C ALA A 32 -2.03 -4.01 -19.23
N GLU A 33 -2.82 -4.99 -19.67
CA GLU A 33 -4.06 -4.78 -20.44
C GLU A 33 -5.12 -3.98 -19.66
N SER A 34 -5.14 -4.07 -18.34
CA SER A 34 -6.05 -3.29 -17.48
C SER A 34 -5.60 -1.85 -17.19
N GLY A 35 -4.55 -1.37 -17.88
CA GLY A 35 -4.02 -0.01 -17.72
C GLY A 35 -2.89 0.13 -16.69
N MET A 36 -2.33 -0.97 -16.17
CA MET A 36 -1.08 -0.95 -15.38
C MET A 36 0.14 -1.19 -16.28
N ALA A 37 0.36 -0.29 -17.24
CA ALA A 37 1.46 -0.36 -18.20
C ALA A 37 2.85 -0.38 -17.53
N TRP A 38 2.99 0.20 -16.32
CA TRP A 38 4.21 0.10 -15.51
C TRP A 38 4.68 -1.34 -15.28
N THR A 39 3.77 -2.33 -15.29
CA THR A 39 4.13 -3.74 -15.10
C THR A 39 5.01 -4.28 -16.22
N GLU A 40 5.06 -3.62 -17.39
CA GLU A 40 5.91 -4.00 -18.51
C GLU A 40 7.41 -3.89 -18.18
N ASP A 41 7.79 -2.87 -17.40
CA ASP A 41 9.19 -2.59 -17.00
C ASP A 41 9.74 -3.56 -15.95
N PHE A 42 8.85 -4.34 -15.31
CA PHE A 42 9.21 -5.27 -14.24
C PHE A 42 8.94 -6.71 -14.65
N ASN A 43 9.74 -7.66 -14.16
CA ASN A 43 9.43 -9.06 -14.37
C ASN A 43 8.23 -9.50 -13.50
N ALA A 44 7.58 -10.61 -13.87
CA ALA A 44 6.39 -11.08 -13.16
C ALA A 44 6.64 -11.33 -11.65
N PRO A 45 7.77 -11.92 -11.22
CA PRO A 45 8.09 -12.05 -9.79
C PRO A 45 8.15 -10.72 -9.03
N GLN A 46 8.70 -9.65 -9.62
CA GLN A 46 8.74 -8.33 -9.00
C GLN A 46 7.33 -7.75 -8.79
N VAL A 47 6.46 -7.87 -9.79
CA VAL A 47 5.05 -7.42 -9.68
C VAL A 47 4.32 -8.21 -8.58
N LYS A 48 4.56 -9.52 -8.48
CA LYS A 48 4.00 -10.36 -7.42
C LYS A 48 4.53 -9.98 -6.04
N PHE A 49 5.82 -9.70 -5.93
CA PHE A 49 6.43 -9.27 -4.67
C PHE A 49 5.80 -7.97 -4.17
N ILE A 50 5.61 -6.98 -5.04
CA ILE A 50 4.92 -5.73 -4.70
C ILE A 50 3.49 -6.03 -4.22
N GLY A 51 2.76 -6.87 -4.96
CA GLY A 51 1.39 -7.26 -4.59
C GLY A 51 1.31 -7.91 -3.21
N ILE A 52 2.20 -8.86 -2.91
CA ILE A 52 2.25 -9.53 -1.61
C ILE A 52 2.60 -8.54 -0.51
N ALA A 53 3.57 -7.66 -0.74
CA ALA A 53 3.96 -6.63 0.23
C ALA A 53 2.79 -5.68 0.55
N GLU A 54 2.01 -5.28 -0.46
CA GLU A 54 0.80 -4.46 -0.28
C GLU A 54 -0.30 -5.18 0.49
N VAL A 55 -0.52 -6.49 0.23
CA VAL A 55 -1.46 -7.30 1.01
C VAL A 55 -1.04 -7.38 2.47
N LEU A 56 0.23 -7.70 2.73
CA LEU A 56 0.77 -7.78 4.09
C LEU A 56 0.72 -6.43 4.79
N GLY A 57 1.05 -5.34 4.10
CA GLY A 57 0.94 -3.99 4.64
C GLY A 57 -0.50 -3.61 4.96
N GLY A 58 -1.45 -3.90 4.05
CA GLY A 58 -2.87 -3.63 4.26
C GLY A 58 -3.44 -4.38 5.46
N LEU A 59 -3.07 -5.65 5.64
CA LEU A 59 -3.41 -6.42 6.83
C LEU A 59 -2.69 -5.90 8.08
N GLY A 60 -1.42 -5.52 7.97
CA GLY A 60 -0.61 -4.96 9.05
C GLY A 60 -1.12 -3.62 9.59
N LEU A 61 -1.86 -2.86 8.77
CA LEU A 61 -2.51 -1.63 9.21
C LEU A 61 -3.70 -1.86 10.16
N ILE A 62 -4.26 -3.08 10.21
CA ILE A 62 -5.51 -3.38 10.92
C ILE A 62 -5.32 -4.49 11.96
N LEU A 63 -4.75 -5.63 11.58
CA LEU A 63 -4.72 -6.82 12.43
C LEU A 63 -3.95 -6.63 13.76
N PRO A 64 -2.75 -6.03 13.80
CA PRO A 64 -1.98 -5.93 15.06
C PRO A 64 -2.72 -5.12 16.13
N VAL A 65 -3.28 -3.98 15.76
CA VAL A 65 -4.07 -3.13 16.66
C VAL A 65 -5.45 -3.71 16.97
N ALA A 66 -6.09 -4.44 16.04
CA ALA A 66 -7.39 -5.06 16.27
C ALA A 66 -7.32 -6.27 17.20
N THR A 67 -6.24 -7.04 17.09
CA THR A 67 -6.01 -8.26 17.89
C THR A 67 -5.25 -7.99 19.18
N GLY A 68 -4.60 -6.83 19.30
CA GLY A 68 -3.70 -6.49 20.41
C GLY A 68 -2.35 -7.20 20.35
N ILE A 69 -2.06 -7.96 19.29
CA ILE A 69 -0.80 -8.71 19.12
C ILE A 69 0.21 -7.82 18.38
N LEU A 70 1.31 -7.48 19.06
CA LEU A 70 2.38 -6.62 18.53
C LEU A 70 1.86 -5.32 17.85
N PRO A 71 1.08 -4.45 18.53
CA PRO A 71 0.47 -3.27 17.92
C PRO A 71 1.46 -2.30 17.22
N TRP A 72 2.73 -2.31 17.64
CA TRP A 72 3.80 -1.54 17.02
C TRP A 72 4.09 -1.93 15.56
N LEU A 73 3.62 -3.09 15.09
CA LEU A 73 3.70 -3.47 13.68
C LEU A 73 2.82 -2.61 12.77
N THR A 74 1.76 -1.99 13.30
CA THR A 74 0.87 -1.12 12.51
C THR A 74 1.58 0.13 11.97
N PRO A 75 2.26 0.95 12.77
CA PRO A 75 3.04 2.06 12.23
C PRO A 75 4.19 1.58 11.31
N VAL A 76 4.81 0.43 11.59
CA VAL A 76 5.84 -0.15 10.70
C VAL A 76 5.27 -0.51 9.32
N ALA A 77 4.12 -1.18 9.28
CA ALA A 77 3.43 -1.50 8.03
C ALA A 77 3.06 -0.22 7.25
N ALA A 78 2.60 0.82 7.96
CA ALA A 78 2.26 2.10 7.36
C ALA A 78 3.46 2.76 6.66
N PHE A 79 4.64 2.80 7.31
CA PHE A 79 5.83 3.36 6.70
C PHE A 79 6.41 2.49 5.58
N ALA A 80 6.34 1.16 5.70
CA ALA A 80 6.73 0.26 4.62
C ALA A 80 5.88 0.49 3.35
N LEU A 81 4.55 0.62 3.50
CA LEU A 81 3.65 0.95 2.40
C LEU A 81 3.94 2.35 1.83
N THR A 82 4.28 3.31 2.68
CA THR A 82 4.70 4.65 2.25
C THR A 82 5.92 4.58 1.34
N ILE A 83 6.95 3.80 1.71
CA ILE A 83 8.16 3.61 0.89
C ILE A 83 7.84 2.97 -0.46
N ILE A 84 6.97 1.96 -0.49
CA ILE A 84 6.53 1.32 -1.74
C ILE A 84 5.83 2.35 -2.65
N MET A 85 4.94 3.18 -2.10
CA MET A 85 4.19 4.16 -2.87
C MET A 85 5.03 5.34 -3.35
N ILE A 86 6.10 5.71 -2.62
CA ILE A 86 7.12 6.64 -3.13
C ILE A 86 7.77 6.06 -4.39
N GLY A 87 8.16 4.79 -4.36
CA GLY A 87 8.68 4.08 -5.54
C GLY A 87 7.71 4.09 -6.72
N ALA A 88 6.44 3.76 -6.46
CA ALA A 88 5.38 3.78 -7.47
C ALA A 88 5.18 5.18 -8.06
N THR A 89 5.18 6.22 -7.23
CA THR A 89 5.05 7.63 -7.66
C THR A 89 6.20 8.01 -8.59
N VAL A 90 7.44 7.65 -8.22
CA VAL A 90 8.63 7.91 -9.06
C VAL A 90 8.52 7.19 -10.41
N VAL A 91 8.05 5.94 -10.45
CA VAL A 91 7.85 5.18 -11.70
C VAL A 91 6.84 5.89 -12.60
N HIS A 92 5.66 6.26 -12.08
CA HIS A 92 4.64 6.93 -12.88
C HIS A 92 5.09 8.31 -13.38
N VAL A 93 5.81 9.09 -12.55
CA VAL A 93 6.40 10.37 -12.95
C VAL A 93 7.40 10.18 -14.09
N ARG A 94 8.29 9.18 -14.01
CA ARG A 94 9.27 8.89 -15.07
C ARG A 94 8.61 8.46 -16.39
N ARG A 95 7.46 7.77 -16.30
CA ARG A 95 6.68 7.33 -17.47
C ARG A 95 5.74 8.42 -18.01
N SER A 96 5.71 9.61 -17.40
CA SER A 96 4.74 10.67 -17.73
C SER A 96 3.27 10.20 -17.64
N GLU A 97 3.01 9.27 -16.73
CA GLU A 97 1.68 8.72 -16.43
C GLU A 97 1.04 9.44 -15.23
N PRO A 98 -0.29 9.36 -15.06
CA PRO A 98 -0.95 9.89 -13.88
C PRO A 98 -0.42 9.25 -12.57
N PHE A 99 0.26 10.04 -11.75
CA PHE A 99 0.85 9.60 -10.48
C PHE A 99 -0.01 9.92 -9.25
N VAL A 100 -1.13 10.62 -9.44
CA VAL A 100 -2.03 11.08 -8.35
C VAL A 100 -2.48 9.92 -7.45
N PRO A 101 -2.90 8.74 -7.96
CA PRO A 101 -3.28 7.63 -7.08
C PRO A 101 -2.14 7.17 -6.17
N ALA A 102 -0.93 7.04 -6.71
CA ALA A 102 0.25 6.63 -5.94
C ALA A 102 0.62 7.69 -4.88
N LEU A 103 0.52 8.98 -5.22
CA LEU A 103 0.74 10.07 -4.27
C LEU A 103 -0.28 10.07 -3.14
N VAL A 104 -1.57 9.93 -3.46
CA VAL A 104 -2.65 9.88 -2.44
C VAL A 104 -2.47 8.69 -1.52
N LEU A 105 -2.13 7.51 -2.05
CA LEU A 105 -1.84 6.32 -1.24
C LEU A 105 -0.59 6.50 -0.37
N THR A 106 0.44 7.20 -0.87
CA THR A 106 1.62 7.58 -0.08
C THR A 106 1.22 8.40 1.14
N LEU A 107 0.45 9.47 0.91
CA LEU A 107 0.02 10.38 1.98
C LEU A 107 -0.90 9.68 2.98
N LEU A 108 -1.80 8.82 2.49
CA LEU A 108 -2.73 8.07 3.33
C LEU A 108 -1.98 7.06 4.23
N ALA A 109 -0.99 6.34 3.68
CA ALA A 109 -0.14 5.43 4.45
C ALA A 109 0.69 6.18 5.50
N ALA A 110 1.32 7.30 5.12
CA ALA A 110 2.10 8.12 6.03
C ALA A 110 1.22 8.68 7.17
N ALA A 111 0.02 9.16 6.84
CA ALA A 111 -0.95 9.65 7.82
C ALA A 111 -1.37 8.54 8.79
N ALA A 112 -1.62 7.31 8.32
CA ALA A 112 -1.92 6.17 9.19
C ALA A 112 -0.79 5.94 10.21
N GLY A 113 0.47 5.92 9.75
CA GLY A 113 1.63 5.73 10.62
C GLY A 113 1.78 6.82 11.67
N VAL A 114 1.67 8.09 11.26
CA VAL A 114 1.75 9.24 12.18
C VAL A 114 0.62 9.22 13.20
N LEU A 115 -0.62 8.94 12.78
CA LEU A 115 -1.76 8.90 13.68
C LEU A 115 -1.62 7.81 14.76
N TRP A 116 -1.07 6.65 14.42
CA TRP A 116 -0.81 5.59 15.40
C TRP A 116 0.36 5.92 16.34
N LEU A 117 1.39 6.62 15.87
CA LEU A 117 2.46 7.13 16.75
C LEU A 117 1.97 8.20 17.73
N LEU A 118 1.00 9.03 17.32
CA LEU A 118 0.40 10.06 18.17
C LEU A 118 -0.70 9.53 19.10
N ALA A 119 -1.21 8.33 18.83
CA ALA A 119 -2.27 7.69 19.63
C ALA A 119 -1.74 6.67 20.65
N ALA A 120 -0.47 6.28 20.54
CA ALA A 120 0.25 5.43 21.48
C ALA A 120 0.80 6.25 22.67
#